data_AF-A0AB35ILF7-F1
#
_entry.id   AF-A0AB35ILF7-F1
#
_cell.length_a   1.000
_cell.length_b   1.000
_cell.length_c   1.000
_cell.angle_alpha   90.00
_cell.angle_beta   90.00
_cell.angle_gamma   90.00
#
_symmetry.space_group_name_H-M   'P 1'
#
loop_
_entity.id
_entity.type
_entity.pdbx_description
1 polymer ?
#
loop_
_entity_poly.entity_id
_entity_poly.type
_entity_poly.pdbx_seq_one_letter_code
_entity_poly.pdbx_strand_id
1 'polypeptide(L)'
;MAKFGYVKIVSGEAARRIGRFIGWDEKGVKAKVAFGYDTDILPYTNYHFFSVNSITNNITKQDLVDRYFELSQALKAIDLRAHPKIKKYTAEHTSIITECNLVRHLLQVFFDLKNLTLKNKEKNITLLTNTSNIMWINEFALELEIRGFQVGILNHEIIKDNFNDELKYALEVCDHYIFIEEYNHQELKYIKENLSSVYQSLTVVVETAVDEDYENGYLYFDEPFTDRFEQSLQRLVERLESPETYSQI
;
A
#
# COMPACT_ATOMS: atom_id res chain seq x y z
N MET A 1 28.65 -4.95 3.13
CA MET A 1 28.14 -5.08 4.51
C MET A 1 28.12 -3.67 5.08
N ALA A 2 27.01 -3.10 5.54
CA ALA A 2 25.92 -3.71 6.29
C ALA A 2 24.62 -3.94 5.50
N LYS A 3 23.91 -5.03 5.81
CA LYS A 3 22.50 -5.20 5.42
C LYS A 3 21.70 -4.73 6.62
N PHE A 4 21.14 -3.52 6.57
CA PHE A 4 20.23 -3.01 7.60
C PHE A 4 18.82 -2.93 7.00
N GLY A 5 17.81 -3.15 7.83
CA GLY A 5 16.40 -3.09 7.41
C GLY A 5 15.88 -4.42 6.88
N TYR A 6 15.34 -4.40 5.66
CA TYR A 6 14.58 -5.50 5.08
C TYR A 6 15.32 -6.13 3.90
N VAL A 7 15.09 -7.42 3.70
CA VAL A 7 15.68 -8.21 2.62
C VAL A 7 14.64 -9.06 1.91
N LYS A 8 14.80 -9.20 0.60
CA LYS A 8 14.11 -10.18 -0.23
C LYS A 8 14.99 -11.41 -0.40
N ILE A 9 14.39 -12.59 -0.25
CA ILE A 9 15.06 -13.85 -0.57
C ILE A 9 14.98 -14.09 -2.08
N VAL A 10 16.11 -14.31 -2.75
CA VAL A 10 16.18 -14.41 -4.22
C VAL A 10 16.31 -15.83 -4.76
N SER A 11 16.51 -16.83 -3.91
CA SER A 11 16.70 -18.23 -4.32
C SER A 11 16.31 -19.23 -3.24
N GLY A 12 15.95 -20.44 -3.65
CA GLY A 12 15.55 -21.54 -2.76
C GLY A 12 14.04 -21.56 -2.46
N GLU A 13 13.62 -22.44 -1.55
CA GLU A 13 12.20 -22.62 -1.19
C GLU A 13 11.53 -21.36 -0.63
N ALA A 14 12.32 -20.47 -0.02
CA ALA A 14 11.86 -19.21 0.53
C ALA A 14 11.97 -18.04 -0.46
N ALA A 15 12.22 -18.28 -1.76
CA ALA A 15 12.32 -17.21 -2.75
C ALA A 15 11.07 -16.31 -2.75
N ARG A 16 11.26 -15.02 -3.07
CA ARG A 16 10.25 -13.95 -3.03
C ARG A 16 9.76 -13.53 -1.65
N ARG A 17 10.05 -14.30 -0.59
CA ARG A 17 9.72 -13.88 0.78
C ARG A 17 10.49 -12.61 1.16
N ILE A 18 9.83 -11.77 1.95
CA ILE A 18 10.39 -10.51 2.44
C ILE A 18 10.50 -10.61 3.96
N GLY A 19 11.70 -10.35 4.47
CA GLY A 19 12.00 -10.49 5.89
C GLY A 19 12.88 -9.35 6.41
N ARG A 20 12.92 -9.20 7.72
CA ARG A 20 13.80 -8.26 8.42
C ARG A 20 15.16 -8.91 8.65
N PHE A 21 16.23 -8.22 8.26
CA PHE A 21 17.57 -8.61 8.63
C PHE A 21 17.79 -8.34 10.12
N ILE A 22 18.22 -9.36 10.87
CA ILE A 22 18.43 -9.26 12.32
C ILE A 22 19.86 -9.59 12.77
N GLY A 23 20.76 -9.91 11.85
CA GLY A 23 22.18 -10.14 12.16
C GLY A 23 22.87 -11.11 11.22
N TRP A 24 24.11 -11.41 11.52
CA TRP A 24 24.90 -12.42 10.83
C TRP A 24 25.06 -13.66 11.71
N ASP A 25 25.36 -14.81 11.09
CA ASP A 25 25.92 -15.94 11.82
C ASP A 25 27.34 -15.61 12.33
N GLU A 26 27.87 -16.45 13.22
CA GLU A 26 29.17 -16.25 13.86
C GLU A 26 30.33 -16.10 12.85
N LYS A 27 30.16 -16.65 11.65
CA LYS A 27 31.17 -16.63 10.57
C LYS A 27 30.97 -15.48 9.58
N GLY A 28 29.86 -14.72 9.66
CA GLY A 28 29.54 -13.64 8.72
C GLY A 28 29.13 -14.11 7.32
N VAL A 29 28.83 -15.40 7.13
CA VAL A 29 28.54 -16.01 5.82
C VAL A 29 27.04 -16.14 5.57
N LYS A 30 26.24 -16.18 6.63
CA LYS A 30 24.78 -16.27 6.55
C LYS A 30 24.11 -15.13 7.28
N ALA A 31 23.09 -14.56 6.65
CA ALA A 31 22.22 -13.58 7.27
C ALA A 31 21.13 -14.28 8.06
N LYS A 32 20.90 -13.80 9.28
CA LYS A 32 19.77 -14.15 10.12
C LYS A 32 18.60 -13.23 9.73
N VAL A 33 17.50 -13.82 9.24
CA VAL A 33 16.34 -13.10 8.71
C VAL A 33 15.07 -13.57 9.42
N ALA A 34 14.26 -12.63 9.90
CA ALA A 34 12.97 -12.88 10.55
C ALA A 34 11.79 -12.45 9.65
N PHE A 35 10.71 -13.22 9.63
CA PHE A 35 9.52 -12.94 8.81
C PHE A 35 8.37 -12.37 9.65
N GLY A 36 8.68 -11.48 10.60
CA GLY A 36 7.74 -10.89 11.56
C GLY A 36 8.42 -9.85 12.48
N TYR A 37 7.59 -9.15 13.27
CA TYR A 37 8.06 -8.18 14.27
C TYR A 37 8.30 -8.85 15.63
N ASP A 38 9.19 -8.24 16.44
CA ASP A 38 9.46 -8.72 17.80
C ASP A 38 8.26 -8.57 18.74
N THR A 39 7.31 -7.70 18.37
CA THR A 39 6.07 -7.42 19.11
C THR A 39 4.88 -8.28 18.66
N ASP A 40 5.06 -9.14 17.65
CA ASP A 40 4.01 -10.08 17.26
C ASP A 40 3.73 -11.02 18.45
N ILE A 41 2.47 -11.08 18.90
CA ILE A 41 1.99 -11.81 20.10
C ILE A 41 2.22 -13.34 20.00
N LEU A 42 2.78 -13.81 18.88
CA LEU A 42 2.94 -15.22 18.59
C LEU A 42 4.29 -15.74 19.15
N PRO A 43 4.32 -16.94 19.77
CA PRO A 43 5.38 -17.30 20.73
C PRO A 43 6.76 -17.60 20.13
N TYR A 44 6.92 -17.47 18.81
CA TYR A 44 8.12 -17.92 18.10
C TYR A 44 8.56 -16.86 17.10
N THR A 45 9.63 -16.14 17.44
CA THR A 45 10.38 -15.37 16.46
C THR A 45 11.07 -16.36 15.50
N ASN A 46 10.35 -16.74 14.44
CA ASN A 46 10.88 -17.65 13.40
C ASN A 46 11.88 -16.89 12.55
N TYR A 47 13.16 -17.05 12.87
CA TYR A 47 14.25 -16.60 12.01
C TYR A 47 14.89 -17.79 11.30
N HIS A 48 15.38 -17.53 10.10
CA HIS A 48 16.12 -18.50 9.29
C HIS A 48 17.45 -17.90 8.85
N PHE A 49 18.42 -18.76 8.60
CA PHE A 49 19.72 -18.37 8.08
C PHE A 49 19.76 -18.55 6.57
N PHE A 50 20.06 -17.47 5.85
CA PHE A 50 20.20 -17.46 4.40
C PHE A 50 21.61 -17.12 4.00
N SER A 51 22.10 -17.70 2.90
CA SER A 51 23.38 -17.30 2.32
C SER A 51 23.36 -15.81 1.97
N VAL A 52 24.50 -15.12 2.12
CA VAL A 52 24.64 -13.72 1.68
C VAL A 52 24.22 -13.56 0.21
N ASN A 53 24.50 -14.58 -0.61
CA ASN A 53 24.21 -14.58 -2.05
C ASN A 53 22.75 -14.91 -2.38
N SER A 54 21.97 -15.40 -1.41
CA SER A 54 20.55 -15.73 -1.60
C SER A 54 19.60 -14.64 -1.12
N ILE A 55 20.11 -13.46 -0.75
CA ILE A 55 19.29 -12.33 -0.31
C ILE A 55 19.75 -11.01 -0.91
N THR A 56 18.80 -10.13 -1.19
CA THR A 56 19.02 -8.77 -1.67
C THR A 56 18.30 -7.76 -0.78
N ASN A 57 18.84 -6.55 -0.64
CA ASN A 57 18.14 -5.41 -0.05
C ASN A 57 17.44 -4.55 -1.11
N ASN A 58 17.54 -4.92 -2.40
CA ASN A 58 16.78 -4.30 -3.46
C ASN A 58 15.35 -4.84 -3.46
N ILE A 59 14.49 -4.18 -2.69
CA ILE A 59 13.05 -4.46 -2.58
C ILE A 59 12.32 -3.35 -3.31
N THR A 60 11.53 -3.73 -4.32
CA THR A 60 10.68 -2.80 -5.07
C THR A 60 9.27 -2.78 -4.49
N LYS A 61 8.47 -1.75 -4.82
CA LYS A 61 7.05 -1.72 -4.47
C LYS A 61 6.28 -2.88 -5.12
N GLN A 62 6.62 -3.26 -6.35
CA GLN A 62 6.07 -4.45 -7.01
C GLN A 62 6.34 -5.72 -6.20
N ASP A 63 7.56 -5.91 -5.69
CA ASP A 63 7.89 -7.07 -4.85
C ASP A 63 6.98 -7.16 -3.61
N LEU A 64 6.64 -6.01 -3.01
CA LEU A 64 5.76 -5.94 -1.84
C LEU A 64 4.30 -6.22 -2.21
N VAL A 65 3.80 -5.64 -3.29
CA VAL A 65 2.43 -5.83 -3.78
C VAL A 65 2.19 -7.29 -4.15
N ASP A 66 3.08 -7.88 -4.96
CA ASP A 66 3.03 -9.29 -5.34
C ASP A 66 3.02 -10.19 -4.11
N ARG A 67 3.93 -9.94 -3.16
CA ARG A 67 4.04 -10.76 -1.96
C ARG A 67 2.82 -10.61 -1.07
N TYR A 68 2.24 -9.41 -1.01
CA TYR A 68 1.01 -9.15 -0.28
C TYR A 68 -0.18 -9.92 -0.86
N PHE A 69 -0.29 -9.99 -2.18
CA PHE A 69 -1.29 -10.81 -2.86
C PHE A 69 -1.15 -12.30 -2.50
N GLU A 70 0.07 -12.85 -2.64
CA GLU A 70 0.35 -14.25 -2.31
C GLU A 70 -0.04 -14.57 -0.85
N LEU A 71 0.35 -13.72 0.09
CA LEU A 71 0.03 -13.88 1.51
C LEU A 71 -1.47 -13.75 1.77
N SER A 72 -2.16 -12.84 1.09
CA SER A 72 -3.61 -12.66 1.22
C SER A 72 -4.38 -13.89 0.73
N GLN A 73 -3.95 -14.50 -0.38
CA GLN A 73 -4.53 -15.76 -0.86
C GLN A 73 -4.27 -16.91 0.12
N ALA A 74 -3.04 -17.01 0.64
CA ALA A 74 -2.70 -18.01 1.65
C ALA A 74 -3.54 -17.85 2.92
N LEU A 75 -3.77 -16.62 3.40
CA LEU A 75 -4.62 -16.32 4.55
C LEU A 75 -6.08 -16.70 4.31
N LYS A 76 -6.64 -16.43 3.12
CA LYS A 76 -8.00 -16.85 2.75
C LYS A 76 -8.18 -18.37 2.79
N ALA A 77 -7.12 -19.12 2.49
CA ALA A 77 -7.12 -20.58 2.54
C ALA A 77 -7.02 -21.15 3.97
N ILE A 78 -6.69 -20.34 4.98
CA ILE A 78 -6.67 -20.77 6.38
C ILE A 78 -8.11 -20.95 6.86
N ASP A 79 -8.54 -22.19 7.04
CA ASP A 79 -9.89 -22.49 7.51
C ASP A 79 -10.10 -22.13 9.00
N LEU A 80 -10.77 -20.99 9.22
CA LEU A 80 -11.19 -20.52 10.54
C LEU A 80 -12.39 -21.30 11.11
N ARG A 81 -13.10 -22.13 10.32
CA ARG A 81 -14.42 -22.70 10.67
C ARG A 81 -14.43 -23.86 11.67
N ALA A 82 -13.32 -24.17 12.34
CA ALA A 82 -13.35 -25.14 13.44
C ALA A 82 -13.17 -24.45 14.80
N HIS A 83 -14.30 -23.89 15.24
CA HIS A 83 -14.78 -23.91 16.63
C HIS A 83 -14.23 -22.87 17.65
N PRO A 84 -15.08 -22.38 18.58
CA PRO A 84 -15.01 -21.05 19.19
C PRO A 84 -14.23 -20.96 20.53
N LYS A 85 -13.34 -21.91 20.85
CA LYS A 85 -12.57 -21.86 22.12
C LYS A 85 -11.09 -22.23 21.94
N ILE A 86 -10.40 -21.54 21.02
CA ILE A 86 -8.95 -21.64 20.75
C ILE A 86 -8.61 -22.73 19.72
N LYS A 87 -8.57 -22.33 18.45
CA LYS A 87 -7.78 -23.01 17.41
C LYS A 87 -6.37 -22.44 17.47
N LYS A 88 -5.40 -23.22 17.94
CA LYS A 88 -3.97 -22.81 17.89
C LYS A 88 -3.57 -22.67 16.41
N TYR A 89 -3.08 -21.51 16.01
CA TYR A 89 -2.41 -21.35 14.71
C TYR A 89 -1.21 -22.31 14.64
N THR A 90 -1.02 -22.97 13.49
CA THR A 90 0.20 -23.75 13.24
C THR A 90 1.38 -22.79 13.10
N ALA A 91 2.61 -23.29 13.22
CA ALA A 91 3.81 -22.48 12.96
C ALA A 91 3.79 -21.85 11.55
N GLU A 92 3.21 -22.55 10.57
CA GLU A 92 3.02 -22.06 9.21
C GLU A 92 1.98 -20.94 9.14
N HIS A 93 0.80 -21.11 9.75
CA HIS A 93 -0.20 -20.05 9.83
C HIS A 93 0.36 -18.79 10.51
N THR A 94 1.08 -18.98 11.62
CA THR A 94 1.80 -17.90 12.30
C THR A 94 2.78 -17.21 11.37
N SER A 95 3.60 -17.97 10.63
CA SER A 95 4.55 -17.38 9.69
C SER A 95 3.87 -16.58 8.57
N ILE A 96 2.73 -17.02 8.06
CA ILE A 96 1.98 -16.31 7.01
C ILE A 96 1.42 -15.00 7.59
N ILE A 97 0.83 -15.06 8.79
CA ILE A 97 0.24 -13.88 9.46
C ILE A 97 1.32 -12.84 9.77
N THR A 98 2.46 -13.25 10.36
CA THR A 98 3.52 -12.30 10.72
C THR A 98 4.20 -11.70 9.49
N GLU A 99 4.40 -12.50 8.42
CA GLU A 99 4.96 -11.98 7.18
C GLU A 99 3.98 -11.02 6.50
N CYS A 100 2.69 -11.30 6.55
CA CYS A 100 1.65 -10.41 6.03
C CYS A 100 1.68 -9.07 6.76
N ASN A 101 1.75 -9.06 8.09
CA ASN A 101 1.87 -7.83 8.87
C ASN A 101 3.14 -7.04 8.51
N LEU A 102 4.27 -7.74 8.33
CA LEU A 102 5.53 -7.14 7.91
C LEU A 102 5.41 -6.45 6.54
N VAL A 103 4.87 -7.16 5.55
CA VAL A 103 4.69 -6.63 4.19
C VAL A 103 3.70 -5.47 4.17
N ARG A 104 2.61 -5.54 4.95
CA ARG A 104 1.66 -4.42 5.09
C ARG A 104 2.31 -3.17 5.65
N HIS A 105 3.12 -3.32 6.70
CA HIS A 105 3.85 -2.19 7.25
C HIS A 105 4.86 -1.61 6.25
N LEU A 106 5.55 -2.47 5.50
CA LEU A 106 6.45 -2.02 4.46
C LEU A 106 5.74 -1.24 3.35
N LEU A 107 4.57 -1.70 2.90
CA LEU A 107 3.75 -0.95 1.95
C LEU A 107 3.40 0.45 2.49
N GLN A 108 3.02 0.56 3.77
CA GLN A 108 2.78 1.86 4.40
C GLN A 108 4.03 2.76 4.40
N VAL A 109 5.20 2.20 4.73
CA VAL A 109 6.46 2.95 4.72
C VAL A 109 6.84 3.39 3.30
N PHE A 110 6.63 2.55 2.29
CA PHE A 110 7.01 2.84 0.91
C PHE A 110 6.06 3.84 0.23
N PHE A 111 4.79 3.85 0.60
CA PHE A 111 3.78 4.81 0.14
C PHE A 111 3.56 5.96 1.14
N ASP A 112 4.47 6.20 2.09
CA ASP A 112 4.39 7.35 2.99
C ASP A 112 4.54 8.66 2.20
N LEU A 113 3.69 9.65 2.48
CA LEU A 113 3.74 10.98 1.87
C LEU A 113 5.12 11.64 2.01
N LYS A 114 5.86 11.35 3.08
CA LYS A 114 7.20 11.88 3.34
C LYS A 114 8.24 11.44 2.30
N ASN A 115 7.93 10.41 1.51
CA ASN A 115 8.79 9.95 0.42
C ASN A 115 8.56 10.72 -0.89
N LEU A 116 7.50 11.54 -0.98
CA LEU A 116 7.22 12.34 -2.16
C LEU A 116 8.22 13.48 -2.29
N THR A 117 8.69 13.73 -3.52
CA THR A 117 9.60 14.85 -3.78
C THR A 117 8.82 16.12 -4.13
N LEU A 118 9.27 17.26 -3.62
CA LEU A 118 8.71 18.57 -4.00
C LEU A 118 9.13 19.01 -5.42
N LYS A 119 10.17 18.38 -5.98
CA LYS A 119 10.65 18.64 -7.33
C LYS A 119 9.82 17.81 -8.31
N ASN A 120 8.71 18.38 -8.78
CA ASN A 120 7.64 17.78 -9.61
C ASN A 120 6.35 17.52 -8.82
N LYS A 121 5.92 18.51 -8.02
CA LYS A 121 4.68 18.46 -7.23
C LYS A 121 3.46 18.12 -8.10
N GLU A 122 3.47 18.52 -9.36
CA GLU A 122 2.43 18.25 -10.36
C GLU A 122 2.29 16.77 -10.73
N LYS A 123 3.21 15.91 -10.28
CA LYS A 123 3.10 14.45 -10.43
C LYS A 123 2.76 13.74 -9.13
N ASN A 124 2.64 14.48 -8.03
CA ASN A 124 2.36 13.91 -6.72
C ASN A 124 0.85 13.73 -6.52
N ILE A 125 0.49 12.50 -6.22
CA ILE A 125 -0.86 12.05 -5.91
C ILE A 125 -0.91 11.62 -4.45
N THR A 126 -1.93 12.08 -3.71
CA THR A 126 -2.32 11.46 -2.45
C THR A 126 -3.58 10.63 -2.63
N LEU A 127 -3.52 9.36 -2.25
CA LEU A 127 -4.69 8.50 -2.11
C LEU A 127 -5.19 8.63 -0.67
N LEU A 128 -6.35 9.25 -0.49
CA LEU A 128 -7.04 9.30 0.78
C LEU A 128 -7.93 8.08 0.88
N THR A 129 -7.64 7.23 1.86
CA THR A 129 -8.39 6.00 2.05
C THR A 129 -8.74 5.80 3.50
N ASN A 130 -9.78 5.01 3.67
CA ASN A 130 -10.48 4.83 4.90
C ASN A 130 -10.34 3.39 5.43
N THR A 131 -9.61 2.56 4.69
CA THR A 131 -9.46 1.14 4.95
C THR A 131 -7.98 0.84 5.07
N SER A 132 -7.58 0.30 6.22
CA SER A 132 -6.23 -0.18 6.48
C SER A 132 -5.80 -1.35 5.58
N ASN A 133 -6.70 -1.88 4.76
CA ASN A 133 -6.41 -3.03 3.92
C ASN A 133 -7.34 -3.18 2.72
N ILE A 134 -6.95 -2.62 1.58
CA ILE A 134 -7.31 -3.29 0.33
C ILE A 134 -6.11 -3.40 -0.60
N MET A 135 -5.80 -4.65 -0.96
CA MET A 135 -4.78 -5.03 -1.91
C MET A 135 -4.88 -4.23 -3.22
N TRP A 136 -6.10 -4.00 -3.72
CA TRP A 136 -6.33 -3.24 -4.94
C TRP A 136 -5.84 -1.80 -4.84
N ILE A 137 -5.85 -1.16 -3.65
CA ILE A 137 -5.34 0.20 -3.48
C ILE A 137 -3.83 0.24 -3.69
N ASN A 138 -3.10 -0.77 -3.20
CA ASN A 138 -1.64 -0.83 -3.39
C ASN A 138 -1.29 -1.13 -4.85
N GLU A 139 -2.06 -1.97 -5.53
CA GLU A 139 -1.93 -2.22 -6.97
C GLU A 139 -2.26 -0.97 -7.78
N PHE A 140 -3.37 -0.30 -7.48
CA PHE A 140 -3.77 0.95 -8.10
C PHE A 140 -2.72 2.06 -7.92
N ALA A 141 -2.16 2.21 -6.72
CA ALA A 141 -1.05 3.11 -6.46
C ALA A 141 0.18 2.77 -7.32
N LEU A 142 0.51 1.49 -7.46
CA LEU A 142 1.63 1.05 -8.28
C LEU A 142 1.41 1.31 -9.77
N GLU A 143 0.20 1.10 -10.27
CA GLU A 143 -0.17 1.38 -11.66
C GLU A 143 -0.05 2.87 -12.01
N LEU A 144 -0.36 3.76 -11.06
CA LEU A 144 -0.13 5.20 -11.22
C LEU A 144 1.37 5.54 -11.25
N GLU A 145 2.19 4.88 -10.44
CA GLU A 145 3.65 5.10 -10.46
C GLU A 145 4.31 4.60 -11.75
N ILE A 146 3.83 3.47 -12.31
CA ILE A 146 4.28 2.98 -13.62
C ILE A 146 3.99 4.02 -14.72
N ARG A 147 2.91 4.79 -14.57
CA ARG A 147 2.53 5.89 -15.49
C ARG A 147 3.24 7.21 -15.19
N GLY A 148 4.20 7.22 -14.26
CA GLY A 148 5.09 8.36 -14.02
C GLY A 148 4.61 9.33 -12.94
N PHE A 149 3.58 8.98 -12.18
CA PHE A 149 3.18 9.71 -10.97
C PHE A 149 3.99 9.26 -9.76
N GLN A 150 3.90 10.02 -8.66
CA GLN A 150 4.40 9.61 -7.35
C GLN A 150 3.22 9.54 -6.39
N VAL A 151 3.08 8.41 -5.70
CA VAL A 151 1.87 8.15 -4.91
C VAL A 151 2.22 8.07 -3.42
N GLY A 152 1.52 8.87 -2.63
CA GLY A 152 1.44 8.70 -1.19
C GLY A 152 0.05 8.23 -0.78
N ILE A 153 -0.05 7.40 0.26
CA ILE A 153 -1.32 6.89 0.77
C ILE A 153 -1.54 7.44 2.18
N LEU A 154 -2.62 8.21 2.32
CA LEU A 154 -3.07 8.76 3.60
C LEU A 154 -4.26 7.93 4.08
N ASN A 155 -4.01 7.12 5.11
CA ASN A 155 -5.00 6.21 5.67
C ASN A 155 -5.56 6.73 6.99
N HIS A 156 -6.83 7.14 7.00
CA HIS A 156 -7.43 7.77 8.18
C HIS A 156 -7.45 6.84 9.41
N GLU A 157 -7.57 5.51 9.23
CA GLU A 157 -7.65 4.57 10.36
C GLU A 157 -6.35 4.50 11.15
N ILE A 158 -5.23 4.79 10.48
CA ILE A 158 -3.88 4.68 11.01
C ILE A 158 -3.44 5.98 11.66
N ILE A 159 -3.84 7.13 11.12
CA ILE A 159 -3.34 8.46 11.52
C ILE A 159 -4.31 9.24 12.42
N LYS A 160 -5.30 8.58 13.04
CA LYS A 160 -6.44 9.19 13.75
C LYS A 160 -6.11 10.43 14.59
N ASP A 161 -4.99 10.41 15.31
CA ASP A 161 -4.59 11.50 16.21
C ASP A 161 -3.90 12.69 15.51
N ASN A 162 -3.36 12.49 14.31
CA ASN A 162 -2.60 13.48 13.53
C ASN A 162 -3.23 13.81 12.17
N PHE A 163 -4.47 13.37 11.93
CA PHE A 163 -5.13 13.44 10.62
C PHE A 163 -5.07 14.84 9.99
N ASN A 164 -5.40 15.88 10.76
CA ASN A 164 -5.42 17.26 10.25
C ASN A 164 -4.03 17.75 9.81
N ASP A 165 -2.97 17.35 10.49
CA ASP A 165 -1.61 17.79 10.16
C ASP A 165 -1.05 17.01 8.98
N GLU A 166 -1.32 15.72 8.89
CA GLU A 166 -1.00 14.90 7.71
C GLU A 166 -1.79 15.36 6.47
N LEU A 167 -3.04 15.82 6.64
CA LEU A 167 -3.85 16.37 5.55
C LEU A 167 -3.31 17.73 5.06
N LYS A 168 -2.89 18.61 5.97
CA LYS A 168 -2.18 19.85 5.59
C LYS A 168 -0.89 19.53 4.84
N TYR A 169 -0.12 18.57 5.34
CA TYR A 169 1.11 18.15 4.67
C TYR A 169 0.83 17.61 3.26
N ALA A 170 -0.22 16.80 3.09
CA ALA A 170 -0.67 16.34 1.78
C ALA A 170 -1.02 17.53 0.84
N LEU A 171 -1.68 18.57 1.37
CA LEU A 171 -1.99 19.78 0.61
C LEU A 171 -0.73 20.55 0.14
N GLU A 172 0.31 20.51 0.95
CA GLU A 172 1.60 21.14 0.65
C GLU A 172 2.40 20.37 -0.41
N VAL A 173 2.34 19.03 -0.40
CA VAL A 173 3.23 18.17 -1.21
C VAL A 173 2.56 17.54 -2.44
N CYS A 174 1.23 17.56 -2.57
CA CYS A 174 0.51 16.99 -3.71
C CYS A 174 -0.28 18.03 -4.50
N ASP A 175 -0.44 17.81 -5.80
CA ASP A 175 -1.41 18.55 -6.62
C ASP A 175 -2.64 17.70 -6.96
N HIS A 176 -2.54 16.38 -6.84
CA HIS A 176 -3.66 15.47 -7.11
C HIS A 176 -4.13 14.75 -5.86
N TYR A 177 -5.44 14.74 -5.65
CA TYR A 177 -6.10 14.14 -4.49
C TYR A 177 -7.13 13.14 -5.00
N ILE A 178 -6.94 11.87 -4.65
CA ILE A 178 -7.89 10.80 -5.00
C ILE A 178 -8.49 10.30 -3.71
N PHE A 179 -9.79 10.49 -3.55
CA PHE A 179 -10.55 10.02 -2.41
C PHE A 179 -11.12 8.63 -2.71
N ILE A 180 -10.80 7.64 -1.88
CA ILE A 180 -11.27 6.26 -2.01
C ILE A 180 -12.34 6.04 -0.93
N GLU A 181 -13.61 5.90 -1.34
CA GLU A 181 -14.75 5.88 -0.41
C GLU A 181 -15.10 4.49 0.15
N GLU A 182 -15.10 4.41 1.49
CA GLU A 182 -16.23 3.90 2.29
C GLU A 182 -16.66 5.01 3.30
N TYR A 183 -17.53 5.93 2.89
CA TYR A 183 -18.23 6.96 3.70
C TYR A 183 -17.45 7.73 4.81
N ASN A 184 -16.90 8.92 4.48
CA ASN A 184 -16.78 10.05 5.41
C ASN A 184 -16.91 11.42 4.70
N HIS A 185 -18.09 12.04 4.76
CA HIS A 185 -18.40 13.33 4.10
C HIS A 185 -17.60 14.54 4.61
N GLN A 186 -17.00 14.47 5.81
CA GLN A 186 -16.31 15.62 6.42
C GLN A 186 -14.93 15.88 5.81
N GLU A 187 -14.19 14.83 5.46
CA GLU A 187 -12.84 14.92 4.88
C GLU A 187 -12.89 15.47 3.46
N LEU A 188 -13.82 14.96 2.65
CA LEU A 188 -14.11 15.46 1.32
C LEU A 188 -14.47 16.96 1.35
N LYS A 189 -15.30 17.37 2.32
CA LYS A 189 -15.67 18.77 2.51
C LYS A 189 -14.44 19.62 2.84
N TYR A 190 -13.60 19.19 3.78
CA TYR A 190 -12.39 19.93 4.15
C TYR A 190 -11.45 20.12 2.96
N ILE A 191 -11.18 19.06 2.18
CA ILE A 191 -10.30 19.17 1.01
C ILE A 191 -10.89 20.14 0.00
N LYS A 192 -12.18 19.99 -0.35
CA LYS A 192 -12.87 20.91 -1.27
C LYS A 192 -12.76 22.37 -0.84
N GLU A 193 -12.87 22.66 0.46
CA GLU A 193 -12.76 24.02 0.99
C GLU A 193 -11.32 24.57 1.00
N ASN A 194 -10.30 23.71 0.89
CA ASN A 194 -8.88 24.08 0.97
C ASN A 194 -8.10 23.89 -0.34
N LEU A 195 -8.72 23.38 -1.41
CA LEU A 195 -8.15 23.41 -2.75
C LEU A 195 -8.07 24.87 -3.22
N SER A 196 -6.86 25.31 -3.53
CA SER A 196 -6.54 26.73 -3.72
C SER A 196 -6.08 27.08 -5.13
N SER A 197 -5.89 26.10 -6.02
CA SER A 197 -5.34 26.33 -7.36
C SER A 197 -6.06 25.57 -8.47
N VAL A 198 -6.03 26.14 -9.68
CA VAL A 198 -6.54 25.55 -10.93
C VAL A 198 -5.82 24.22 -11.28
N TYR A 199 -4.60 24.04 -10.77
CA TYR A 199 -3.77 22.86 -11.03
C TYR A 199 -4.03 21.72 -10.07
N GLN A 200 -4.79 21.96 -9.00
CA GLN A 200 -5.13 20.91 -8.05
C GLN A 200 -6.38 20.16 -8.52
N SER A 201 -6.30 18.83 -8.55
CA SER A 201 -7.43 17.99 -8.98
C SER A 201 -7.95 17.13 -7.84
N LEU A 202 -9.27 17.06 -7.68
CA LEU A 202 -9.94 16.13 -6.79
C LEU A 202 -10.72 15.09 -7.60
N THR A 203 -10.40 13.82 -7.39
CA THR A 203 -11.14 12.69 -7.96
C THR A 203 -11.70 11.83 -6.84
N VAL A 204 -12.93 11.35 -6.99
CA VAL A 204 -13.53 10.41 -6.06
C VAL A 204 -13.64 9.05 -6.72
N VAL A 205 -13.18 8.03 -6.01
CA VAL A 205 -13.19 6.63 -6.40
C VAL A 205 -14.08 5.86 -5.43
N VAL A 206 -15.03 5.09 -5.97
CA VAL A 206 -15.98 4.30 -5.19
C VAL A 206 -15.83 2.81 -5.52
N GLU A 207 -15.86 1.97 -4.48
CA GLU A 207 -15.72 0.50 -4.61
C GLU A 207 -17.06 -0.20 -4.95
N THR A 208 -18.20 0.42 -4.63
CA THR A 208 -19.53 -0.15 -4.91
C THR A 208 -20.18 0.49 -6.13
N ALA A 209 -20.71 -0.35 -7.01
CA ALA A 209 -21.50 0.08 -8.16
C ALA A 209 -22.79 0.75 -7.65
N VAL A 210 -22.80 2.08 -7.62
CA VAL A 210 -24.05 2.84 -7.65
C VAL A 210 -24.27 3.16 -9.12
N ASP A 211 -25.31 2.56 -9.69
CA ASP A 211 -25.77 2.92 -11.04
C ASP A 211 -25.95 4.44 -11.11
N GLU A 212 -25.44 5.03 -12.20
CA GLU A 212 -25.71 6.39 -12.68
C GLU A 212 -25.04 7.56 -11.93
N ASP A 213 -23.83 7.95 -12.36
CA ASP A 213 -23.54 9.28 -12.93
C ASP A 213 -22.03 9.45 -13.21
N TYR A 214 -21.60 9.13 -14.44
CA TYR A 214 -20.23 9.39 -14.92
C TYR A 214 -19.92 10.89 -15.13
N GLU A 215 -20.93 11.76 -15.07
CA GLU A 215 -20.78 13.19 -15.41
C GLU A 215 -20.14 14.03 -14.29
N ASN A 216 -20.08 13.55 -13.05
CA ASN A 216 -19.67 14.36 -11.88
C ASN A 216 -18.26 14.08 -11.31
N GLY A 217 -17.37 13.49 -12.09
CA GLY A 217 -15.96 13.30 -11.67
C GLY A 217 -15.72 12.14 -10.71
N TYR A 218 -16.67 11.20 -10.64
CA TYR A 218 -16.55 9.92 -9.94
C TYR A 218 -16.01 8.84 -10.89
N LEU A 219 -15.05 8.06 -10.41
CA LEU A 219 -14.52 6.91 -11.13
C LEU A 219 -14.82 5.62 -10.38
N TYR A 220 -15.17 4.59 -11.15
CA TYR A 220 -15.45 3.27 -10.63
C TYR A 220 -14.32 2.33 -11.02
N PHE A 221 -13.70 1.70 -10.03
CA PHE A 221 -12.71 0.66 -10.22
C PHE A 221 -13.32 -0.65 -9.72
N ASP A 222 -13.64 -1.53 -10.67
CA ASP A 222 -13.93 -2.94 -10.40
C ASP A 222 -12.61 -3.68 -10.10
N GLU A 223 -12.65 -5.02 -9.95
CA GLU A 223 -11.44 -5.83 -9.80
C GLU A 223 -10.30 -5.36 -10.74
N PRO A 224 -9.04 -5.26 -10.24
CA PRO A 224 -7.92 -4.62 -10.93
C PRO A 224 -7.52 -5.26 -12.27
N PHE A 225 -8.11 -6.40 -12.61
CA PHE A 225 -7.83 -7.18 -13.82
C PHE A 225 -8.96 -7.15 -14.85
N THR A 226 -9.93 -6.25 -14.70
CA THR A 226 -11.07 -6.13 -15.62
C THR A 226 -10.82 -5.10 -16.71
N ASP A 227 -11.44 -5.27 -17.88
CA ASP A 227 -11.42 -4.26 -18.96
C ASP A 227 -12.00 -2.91 -18.50
N ARG A 228 -12.93 -2.95 -17.52
CA ARG A 228 -13.50 -1.76 -16.90
C ARG A 228 -12.49 -1.00 -16.06
N PHE A 229 -11.63 -1.69 -15.32
CA PHE A 229 -10.54 -1.10 -14.57
C PHE A 229 -9.62 -0.29 -15.48
N GLU A 230 -9.13 -0.88 -16.57
CA GLU A 230 -8.23 -0.20 -17.52
C GLU A 230 -8.87 1.04 -18.15
N GLN A 231 -10.16 0.96 -18.53
CA GLN A 231 -10.88 2.12 -19.07
C GLN A 231 -11.03 3.25 -18.05
N SER A 232 -11.37 2.93 -16.81
CA SER A 232 -11.46 3.91 -15.72
C SER A 232 -10.10 4.50 -15.37
N LEU A 233 -9.04 3.69 -15.38
CA LEU A 233 -7.67 4.12 -15.12
C LEU A 233 -7.17 5.07 -16.21
N GLN A 234 -7.45 4.74 -17.47
CA GLN A 234 -7.10 5.59 -18.59
C GLN A 234 -7.78 6.97 -18.48
N ARG A 235 -9.07 7.01 -18.17
CA ARG A 235 -9.82 8.27 -17.96
C ARG A 235 -9.27 9.07 -16.77
N LEU A 236 -8.88 8.40 -15.69
CA LEU A 236 -8.21 9.05 -14.56
C LEU A 236 -6.92 9.73 -15.02
N VAL A 237 -6.06 8.98 -15.70
CA VAL A 237 -4.73 9.46 -16.13
C VAL A 237 -4.87 10.67 -17.05
N GLU A 238 -5.78 10.61 -18.03
CA GLU A 238 -6.08 11.74 -18.92
C GLU A 238 -6.48 13.00 -18.14
N ARG A 239 -7.30 12.83 -17.09
CA ARG A 239 -7.71 13.93 -16.21
C ARG A 239 -6.56 14.48 -15.36
N LEU A 240 -5.72 13.61 -14.81
CA LEU A 240 -4.56 14.02 -14.00
C LEU A 240 -3.51 14.74 -14.86
N GLU A 241 -3.34 14.34 -16.12
CA GLU A 241 -2.40 14.99 -17.05
C GLU A 241 -2.91 16.32 -17.62
N SER A 242 -4.23 16.55 -17.63
CA SER A 242 -4.83 17.78 -18.15
C SER A 242 -5.84 18.43 -17.18
N PRO A 243 -5.43 18.85 -15.96
CA PRO A 243 -6.36 19.30 -14.91
C PRO A 243 -7.23 20.48 -15.33
N GLU A 244 -6.68 21.41 -16.12
CA GLU A 244 -7.36 22.63 -16.61
C GLU A 244 -8.61 22.32 -17.46
N THR A 245 -8.62 21.16 -18.13
CA THR A 245 -9.73 20.73 -18.98
C THR A 245 -10.92 20.25 -18.14
N TYR A 246 -10.64 19.80 -16.91
CA TYR A 246 -11.60 19.15 -16.03
C TYR A 246 -11.82 19.92 -14.72
N SER A 247 -11.32 21.16 -14.62
CA SER A 247 -11.44 22.03 -13.44
C SER A 247 -12.82 22.71 -13.31
N GLN A 248 -13.81 22.28 -14.09
CA GLN A 248 -15.20 22.73 -13.96
C GLN A 248 -15.98 21.73 -13.10
N ILE A 249 -15.74 21.74 -11.78
CA ILE A 249 -16.61 21.12 -10.77
C ILE A 249 -16.85 22.14 -9.66
#